data_AF-A0A920FXL4-F1
#
_entry.id   AF-A0A920FXL4-F1
#
_cell.length_a   1.000
_cell.length_b   1.000
_cell.length_c   1.000
_cell.angle_alpha   90.00
_cell.angle_beta   90.00
_cell.angle_gamma   90.00
#
_symmetry.space_group_name_H-M   'P 1'
#
loop_
_entity.id
_entity.type
_entity.pdbx_description
1 polymer ?
#
loop_
_entity_poly.entity_id
_entity_poly.type
_entity_poly.pdbx_seq_one_letter_code
_entity_poly.pdbx_strand_id
1 'polypeptide(L)'
;MDAFIPPVWSEGGDIRFILGTDQQGRDMLSTIIYGSRISLIVGFASIIFAMVLGVFLGVTSGYLGGKYEIIVMRLTDVQLTIPSILMALLVDGIARAIISKSMHDEMAIYVLIFAIGISEWPQFSPRN
;
A
#
# COMPACT_ATOMS: atom_id res chain seq x y z
N MET A 1 31.99 -17.93 2.49
CA MET A 1 30.58 -17.53 2.31
C MET A 1 30.60 -16.08 1.92
N ASP A 2 29.97 -15.71 0.81
CA ASP A 2 30.00 -14.36 0.21
C ASP A 2 29.10 -13.37 0.98
N ALA A 3 29.18 -13.36 2.31
CA ALA A 3 28.38 -12.52 3.20
C ALA A 3 29.14 -11.23 3.56
N PHE A 4 28.39 -10.14 3.77
CA PHE A 4 28.92 -8.83 4.14
C PHE A 4 29.94 -8.26 3.14
N ILE A 5 29.79 -8.59 1.86
CA ILE A 5 30.61 -7.97 0.81
C ILE A 5 30.18 -6.50 0.72
N PRO A 6 31.12 -5.55 0.84
CA PRO A 6 30.79 -4.14 0.75
C PRO A 6 30.46 -3.76 -0.70
N PRO A 7 29.79 -2.63 -0.94
CA PRO A 7 29.47 -2.20 -2.29
C PRO A 7 30.72 -1.95 -3.14
N VAL A 8 30.56 -2.00 -4.47
CA VAL A 8 31.68 -1.98 -5.41
C VAL A 8 32.58 -0.73 -5.32
N TRP A 9 32.08 0.37 -4.76
CA TRP A 9 32.84 1.61 -4.54
C TRP A 9 33.65 1.63 -3.24
N SER A 10 33.60 0.57 -2.44
CA SER A 10 34.34 0.41 -1.19
C SER A 10 35.51 -0.56 -1.36
N GLU A 11 36.56 -0.41 -0.56
CA GLU A 11 37.65 -1.39 -0.50
C GLU A 11 37.09 -2.78 -0.13
N GLY A 12 37.47 -3.80 -0.91
CA GLY A 12 36.98 -5.17 -0.75
C GLY A 12 35.65 -5.47 -1.44
N GLY A 13 35.10 -4.53 -2.23
CA GLY A 13 33.88 -4.74 -3.02
C GLY A 13 34.10 -5.63 -4.25
N ASP A 14 33.03 -6.30 -4.68
CA ASP A 14 33.03 -7.20 -5.85
C ASP A 14 32.03 -6.69 -6.89
N ILE A 15 32.44 -6.64 -8.17
CA ILE A 15 31.58 -6.20 -9.27
C ILE A 15 30.35 -7.10 -9.48
N ARG A 16 30.42 -8.35 -9.02
CA ARG A 16 29.28 -9.28 -9.02
C ARG A 16 28.17 -8.83 -8.05
N PHE A 17 28.51 -8.02 -7.05
CA PHE A 17 27.61 -7.53 -6.01
C PHE A 17 27.69 -5.99 -5.94
N ILE A 18 27.07 -5.31 -6.90
CA ILE A 18 27.16 -3.85 -7.07
C ILE A 18 26.85 -3.08 -5.77
N LEU A 19 25.78 -3.49 -5.08
CA LEU A 19 25.37 -2.91 -3.79
C LEU A 19 25.87 -3.71 -2.58
N GLY A 20 26.70 -4.74 -2.79
CA GLY A 20 27.13 -5.66 -1.77
C GLY A 20 26.15 -6.79 -1.48
N THR A 21 26.46 -7.58 -0.45
CA THR A 21 25.65 -8.72 0.00
C THR A 21 25.14 -8.55 1.42
N ASP A 22 23.98 -9.14 1.70
CA ASP A 22 23.43 -9.19 3.06
C ASP A 22 24.17 -10.21 3.95
N GLN A 23 23.71 -10.33 5.20
CA GLN A 23 24.24 -11.28 6.18
C GLN A 23 24.12 -12.76 5.76
N GLN A 24 23.29 -13.08 4.77
CA GLN A 24 23.09 -14.42 4.21
C GLN A 24 23.84 -14.61 2.89
N GLY A 25 24.58 -13.60 2.43
CA GLY A 25 25.30 -13.61 1.15
C GLY A 25 24.40 -13.38 -0.07
N ARG A 26 23.19 -12.84 0.11
CA ARG A 26 22.29 -12.50 -0.99
C ARG A 26 22.67 -11.16 -1.61
N ASP A 27 22.66 -11.08 -2.94
CA ASP A 27 22.85 -9.82 -3.66
C ASP A 27 21.75 -8.81 -3.28
N MET A 28 22.17 -7.67 -2.74
CA MET A 28 21.25 -6.62 -2.29
C MET A 28 20.52 -5.98 -3.46
N LEU A 29 21.21 -5.77 -4.59
CA LEU A 29 20.61 -5.16 -5.78
C LEU A 29 19.46 -6.02 -6.33
N SER A 30 19.70 -7.32 -6.52
CA SER A 30 18.67 -8.26 -6.98
C SER A 30 17.50 -8.34 -6.01
N THR A 31 17.76 -8.32 -4.69
CA THR A 31 16.70 -8.33 -3.67
C THR A 31 15.84 -7.07 -3.75
N ILE A 32 16.43 -5.88 -3.93
CA ILE A 32 15.72 -4.62 -4.10
C ILE A 32 14.88 -4.63 -5.38
N ILE A 33 15.46 -5.01 -6.52
CA ILE A 33 14.75 -5.05 -7.81
C ILE A 33 13.57 -6.01 -7.73
N TYR A 34 13.77 -7.21 -7.19
CA TYR A 34 12.70 -8.20 -7.06
C TYR A 34 11.59 -7.74 -6.10
N GLY A 35 11.97 -7.15 -4.95
CA GLY A 35 11.01 -6.58 -4.00
C GLY A 35 10.23 -5.40 -4.58
N SER A 36 10.90 -4.53 -5.35
CA SER A 36 10.30 -3.32 -5.92
C SER A 36 9.12 -3.62 -6.84
N ARG A 37 9.15 -4.75 -7.59
CA ARG A 37 8.05 -5.16 -8.45
C ARG A 37 6.74 -5.30 -7.67
N ILE A 38 6.78 -5.96 -6.51
CA ILE A 38 5.59 -6.18 -5.68
C ILE A 38 5.15 -4.85 -5.06
N SER A 39 6.08 -4.06 -4.52
CA SER A 39 5.77 -2.76 -3.93
C SER A 39 5.13 -1.78 -4.93
N LEU A 40 5.62 -1.75 -6.17
CA LEU A 40 5.06 -0.92 -7.23
C LEU A 40 3.66 -1.36 -7.63
N ILE A 41 3.42 -2.67 -7.79
CA ILE A 41 2.10 -3.20 -8.12
C ILE A 41 1.09 -2.84 -7.02
N VAL A 42 1.44 -3.08 -5.75
CA VAL A 42 0.55 -2.79 -4.62
C VAL A 42 0.25 -1.30 -4.53
N GLY A 43 1.28 -0.44 -4.55
CA GLY A 43 1.10 1.00 -4.42
C GLY A 43 0.32 1.61 -5.59
N PHE A 44 0.59 1.18 -6.82
CA PHE A 44 -0.11 1.70 -7.99
C PHE A 44 -1.59 1.25 -8.02
N ALA A 45 -1.84 -0.03 -7.73
CA ALA A 45 -3.20 -0.57 -7.68
C ALA A 45 -4.03 0.07 -6.55
N SER A 46 -3.44 0.28 -5.37
CA SER A 46 -4.15 0.90 -4.25
C SER A 46 -4.51 2.35 -4.52
N ILE A 47 -3.61 3.12 -5.14
CA ILE A 47 -3.86 4.53 -5.51
C ILE A 47 -4.95 4.62 -6.57
N ILE A 48 -4.90 3.78 -7.62
CA ILE A 48 -5.95 3.75 -8.64
C ILE A 48 -7.31 3.42 -8.01
N PHE A 49 -7.36 2.43 -7.14
CA PHE A 49 -8.59 2.06 -6.45
C PHE A 49 -9.12 3.20 -5.57
N ALA A 50 -8.26 3.81 -4.75
CA ALA A 50 -8.62 4.95 -3.91
C ALA A 50 -9.14 6.13 -4.74
N MET A 51 -8.46 6.43 -5.85
CA MET A 51 -8.82 7.51 -6.76
C MET A 51 -10.16 7.25 -7.42
N VAL A 52 -10.39 6.06 -7.97
CA VAL A 52 -11.67 5.70 -8.59
C VAL A 52 -12.80 5.81 -7.58
N LEU A 53 -12.61 5.27 -6.37
CA LEU A 53 -13.62 5.32 -5.32
C LEU A 53 -13.91 6.76 -4.86
N GLY A 54 -12.86 7.53 -4.58
CA GLY A 54 -12.99 8.89 -4.07
C GLY A 54 -13.54 9.87 -5.09
N VAL A 55 -13.06 9.82 -6.34
CA VAL A 55 -13.60 10.65 -7.42
C VAL A 55 -15.05 10.27 -7.71
N PHE A 56 -15.37 8.97 -7.75
CA PHE A 56 -16.74 8.53 -7.97
C PHE A 56 -17.69 9.08 -6.90
N LEU A 57 -17.37 8.87 -5.62
CA LEU A 57 -18.20 9.33 -4.51
C LEU A 57 -18.30 10.86 -4.43
N GLY A 58 -17.20 11.57 -4.68
CA GLY A 58 -17.21 13.04 -4.59
C GLY A 58 -17.89 13.71 -5.79
N VAL A 59 -17.82 13.13 -6.99
CA VAL A 59 -18.56 13.64 -8.15
C VAL A 59 -20.06 13.35 -8.00
N THR A 60 -20.44 12.14 -7.55
CA THR A 60 -21.85 11.84 -7.31
C THR A 60 -22.41 12.72 -6.19
N SER A 61 -21.61 13.05 -5.16
CA SER A 61 -22.04 13.91 -4.07
C SER A 61 -22.30 15.34 -4.53
N GLY A 62 -21.39 15.89 -5.34
CA GLY A 62 -21.58 17.22 -5.93
C GLY A 62 -22.72 17.30 -6.95
N TYR A 63 -23.04 16.20 -7.64
CA TYR A 63 -24.12 16.17 -8.63
C TYR A 63 -25.51 16.04 -7.99
N LEU A 64 -25.69 15.13 -7.03
CA LEU A 64 -26.98 14.88 -6.40
C LEU A 64 -27.32 15.93 -5.33
N GLY A 65 -26.31 16.49 -4.67
CA GLY A 65 -26.45 17.50 -3.63
C GLY A 65 -27.28 17.06 -2.41
N GLY A 66 -27.55 18.03 -1.54
CA GLY A 66 -28.52 17.87 -0.45
C GLY A 66 -28.09 16.84 0.61
N LYS A 67 -28.99 15.89 0.97
CA LYS A 67 -28.71 14.93 2.04
C LYS A 67 -27.58 13.96 1.70
N TYR A 68 -27.46 13.57 0.44
CA TYR A 68 -26.43 12.63 0.00
C TYR A 68 -25.04 13.25 0.12
N GLU A 69 -24.89 14.50 -0.31
CA GLU A 69 -23.67 15.28 -0.15
C GLU A 69 -23.23 15.38 1.31
N ILE A 70 -24.15 15.74 2.20
CA ILE A 70 -23.87 15.81 3.63
C ILE A 70 -23.37 14.45 4.15
N ILE A 71 -23.99 13.34 3.77
CA ILE A 71 -23.56 12.00 4.23
C ILE A 71 -22.16 11.66 3.74
N VAL A 72 -21.87 11.88 2.45
CA VAL A 72 -20.56 11.56 1.85
C VAL A 72 -19.44 12.42 2.44
N MET A 73 -19.69 13.72 2.61
CA MET A 73 -18.74 14.63 3.24
C MET A 73 -18.51 14.27 4.71
N ARG A 74 -19.56 13.89 5.45
CA ARG A 74 -19.42 13.45 6.85
C ARG A 74 -18.62 12.16 6.96
N LEU A 75 -18.83 11.20 6.06
CA LEU A 75 -18.04 9.98 6.03
C LEU A 75 -16.56 10.28 5.74
N THR A 76 -16.31 11.18 4.80
CA THR A 76 -14.97 11.68 4.45
C THR A 76 -14.30 12.32 5.67
N ASP A 77 -14.99 13.23 6.36
CA ASP A 77 -14.47 13.90 7.56
C ASP A 77 -14.14 12.89 8.66
N VAL A 78 -15.07 11.98 8.98
CA VAL A 78 -14.87 10.94 10.00
C VAL A 78 -13.65 10.09 9.65
N GLN A 79 -13.49 9.71 8.39
CA GLN A 79 -12.40 8.85 7.99
C GLN A 79 -11.03 9.55 8.03
N LEU A 80 -10.96 10.82 7.66
CA LEU A 80 -9.71 11.60 7.71
C LEU A 80 -9.22 11.84 9.15
N THR A 81 -10.11 11.75 10.14
CA THR A 81 -9.70 11.83 11.56
C THR A 81 -8.98 10.58 12.04
N ILE A 82 -9.12 9.45 11.33
CA ILE A 82 -8.44 8.20 11.64
C ILE A 82 -7.10 8.17 10.88
N PRO A 83 -5.95 8.02 11.56
CA PRO A 83 -4.67 7.81 10.90
C PRO A 83 -4.72 6.61 9.94
N SER A 84 -4.26 6.79 8.71
CA SER A 84 -4.39 5.76 7.66
C SER A 84 -3.71 4.44 8.00
N ILE A 85 -2.59 4.49 8.73
CA ILE A 85 -1.92 3.29 9.24
C ILE A 85 -2.84 2.49 10.19
N LEU A 86 -3.63 3.17 11.03
CA LEU A 86 -4.56 2.50 11.95
C LEU A 86 -5.73 1.87 11.20
N MET A 87 -6.25 2.56 10.18
CA MET A 87 -7.29 2.03 9.31
C MET A 87 -6.79 0.80 8.53
N ALA A 88 -5.57 0.85 8.00
CA ALA A 88 -4.97 -0.28 7.30
C ALA A 88 -4.79 -1.50 8.23
N LEU A 89 -4.31 -1.30 9.46
CA LEU A 89 -4.19 -2.35 10.47
C LEU A 89 -5.55 -2.91 10.90
N LEU A 90 -6.58 -2.07 11.02
CA LEU A 90 -7.94 -2.50 11.32
C LEU A 90 -8.48 -3.42 10.22
N VAL A 91 -8.33 -3.01 8.95
CA VAL A 91 -8.76 -3.81 7.80
C VAL A 91 -7.99 -5.13 7.72
N ASP A 92 -6.66 -5.11 7.91
CA ASP A 92 -5.84 -6.32 7.95
C ASP A 92 -6.27 -7.26 9.09
N GLY A 93 -6.52 -6.72 10.28
CA GLY A 93 -7.02 -7.49 11.43
C GLY A 93 -8.39 -8.14 11.19
N ILE A 94 -9.33 -7.39 10.60
CA ILE A 94 -10.65 -7.91 10.21
C ILE A 94 -10.50 -8.99 9.13
N ALA A 95 -9.66 -8.77 8.13
CA ALA A 95 -9.41 -9.74 7.06
C ALA A 95 -8.83 -11.05 7.63
N ARG A 96 -7.87 -10.98 8.56
CA ARG A 96 -7.32 -12.16 9.23
C ARG A 96 -8.34 -12.93 10.06
N ALA A 97 -9.29 -12.22 10.67
CA ALA A 97 -10.35 -12.83 11.48
C ALA A 97 -11.39 -13.58 10.63
N ILE A 98 -11.65 -13.09 9.40
CA ILE A 98 -12.67 -13.65 8.51
C ILE A 98 -12.09 -14.74 7.59
N ILE A 99 -10.85 -14.54 7.10
CA ILE A 99 -10.21 -15.43 6.13
C ILE A 99 -9.60 -16.63 6.88
N SER A 100 -9.65 -17.83 6.29
CA SER A 100 -8.95 -19.02 6.84
C SER A 100 -7.42 -18.85 6.78
N LYS A 101 -6.71 -19.40 7.77
CA LYS A 101 -5.24 -19.29 7.89
C LYS A 101 -4.49 -19.76 6.64
N SER A 102 -5.03 -20.74 5.90
CA SER A 102 -4.43 -21.23 4.66
C SER A 102 -4.52 -20.24 3.50
N MET A 103 -5.50 -19.33 3.52
CA MET A 103 -5.71 -18.33 2.46
C MET A 103 -5.06 -16.99 2.77
N HIS A 104 -4.51 -16.80 3.98
CA HIS A 104 -3.92 -15.51 4.39
C HIS A 104 -2.75 -15.10 3.51
N ASP A 105 -1.85 -16.03 3.20
CA ASP A 105 -0.65 -15.73 2.42
C ASP A 105 -1.00 -15.39 0.96
N GLU A 106 -1.99 -16.09 0.39
CA GLU A 106 -2.46 -15.84 -0.97
C GLU A 106 -3.23 -14.52 -1.10
N MET A 107 -3.98 -14.14 -0.05
CA MET A 107 -4.83 -12.96 -0.05
C MET A 107 -4.12 -11.69 0.43
N ALA A 108 -2.91 -11.80 0.98
CA ALA A 108 -2.18 -10.67 1.59
C ALA A 108 -2.06 -9.46 0.65
N ILE A 109 -1.70 -9.68 -0.62
CA ILE A 109 -1.56 -8.60 -1.60
C ILE A 109 -2.90 -7.89 -1.84
N TYR A 110 -3.99 -8.64 -1.98
CA TYR A 110 -5.33 -8.07 -2.20
C TYR A 110 -5.83 -7.31 -0.97
N VAL A 111 -5.60 -7.86 0.21
CA VAL A 111 -5.94 -7.21 1.49
C VAL A 111 -5.17 -5.91 1.64
N LEU A 112 -3.88 -5.87 1.32
CA LEU A 112 -3.08 -4.65 1.36
C LEU A 112 -3.58 -3.59 0.38
N ILE A 113 -3.86 -3.97 -0.87
CA ILE A 113 -4.40 -3.05 -1.88
C ILE A 113 -5.74 -2.46 -1.41
N PHE A 114 -6.62 -3.32 -0.90
CA PHE A 114 -7.92 -2.90 -0.39
C PHE A 114 -7.79 -2.02 0.87
N ALA A 115 -6.94 -2.41 1.83
CA ALA A 115 -6.71 -1.68 3.07
C ALA A 115 -6.14 -0.28 2.83
N ILE A 116 -5.13 -0.16 1.96
CA ILE A 116 -4.56 1.15 1.59
C ILE A 116 -5.61 1.94 0.81
N GLY A 117 -6.21 1.32 -0.20
CA GLY A 117 -7.13 2.02 -1.09
C GLY A 117 -8.40 2.52 -0.38
N ILE A 118 -8.96 1.72 0.54
CA ILE A 118 -10.08 2.15 1.38
C ILE A 118 -9.64 3.14 2.45
N SER A 119 -8.38 3.19 2.87
CA SER A 119 -7.93 4.18 3.85
C SER A 119 -7.73 5.56 3.23
N GLU A 120 -7.28 5.59 1.97
CA GLU A 120 -6.82 6.81 1.30
C GLU A 120 -7.86 7.44 0.34
N TRP A 121 -8.97 6.75 0.01
CA TRP A 121 -10.01 7.31 -0.87
C TRP A 121 -10.52 8.72 -0.48
N PRO A 122 -10.63 9.10 0.82
CA PRO A 122 -11.15 10.43 1.18
C PRO A 122 -10.24 11.59 0.75
N GLN A 123 -8.97 11.29 0.41
CA GLN A 123 -8.03 12.27 -0.14
C GLN A 123 -8.35 12.62 -1.60
N PHE A 124 -9.00 11.71 -2.33
CA PHE A 124 -9.34 11.86 -3.73
C PHE A 124 -10.78 12.32 -3.96
N SER A 125 -11.58 12.48 -2.90
CA SER A 125 -12.95 12.99 -2.99
C SER A 125 -12.93 14.53 -3.10
N PRO A 126 -13.40 15.13 -4.21
CA PRO A 126 -13.57 16.57 -4.30
C PRO A 126 -14.49 17.09 -3.18
N ARG A 127 -14.09 18.20 -2.55
CA ARG A 127 -14.89 18.90 -1.54
C ARG A 127 -15.28 20.24 -2.16
N ASN A 128 -16.57 20.41 -2.44
CA ASN A 128 -17.14 21.69 -2.89
C ASN A 128 -17.55 22.56 -1.71
#